data_AF-A0A8B8NE76-F1
#
_entry.id   AF-A0A8B8NE76-F1
#
_cell.length_a   1.000
_cell.length_b   1.000
_cell.length_c   1.000
_cell.angle_alpha   90.00
_cell.angle_beta   90.00
_cell.angle_gamma   90.00
#
_symmetry.space_group_name_H-M   'P 1'
#
loop_
_entity.id
_entity.type
_entity.pdbx_description
1 polymer ?
#
loop_
_entity_poly.entity_id
_entity_poly.type
_entity_poly.pdbx_seq_one_letter_code
_entity_poly.pdbx_strand_id
1 'polypeptide(L)'
;MVKTWAEKEMRNLMRLMAAGIRCPTPHLLKLHVLVMDFIGKTGWAAPRLKDAALSLDRLRECYRELIIAMRTLYQKCKLVHGDLSEYNILYFEV
;
A
#
# COMPACT_ATOMS: atom_id res chain seq x y z
N MET A 1 -4.86 19.59 -12.65
CA MET A 1 -5.06 18.14 -12.83
C MET A 1 -4.15 17.32 -11.91
N VAL A 2 -2.83 17.50 -11.88
CA VAL A 2 -1.93 16.69 -11.03
C VAL A 2 -2.14 16.91 -9.52
N LYS A 3 -2.34 18.16 -9.08
CA LYS A 3 -2.60 18.50 -7.66
C LYS A 3 -3.78 17.72 -7.07
N THR A 4 -4.91 17.69 -7.77
CA THR A 4 -6.12 17.00 -7.32
C THR A 4 -5.94 15.48 -7.20
N TRP A 5 -5.05 14.91 -8.01
CA TRP A 5 -4.67 13.49 -7.89
C TRP A 5 -3.83 13.24 -6.63
N ALA A 6 -2.84 14.08 -6.35
CA ALA A 6 -2.04 13.94 -5.13
C ALA A 6 -2.88 14.13 -3.85
N GLU A 7 -3.85 15.05 -3.87
CA GLU A 7 -4.83 15.19 -2.77
C GLU A 7 -5.73 13.94 -2.62
N LYS A 8 -6.14 13.32 -3.73
CA LYS A 8 -6.90 12.06 -3.71
C LYS A 8 -6.06 10.93 -3.11
N GLU A 9 -4.79 10.83 -3.49
CA GLU A 9 -3.86 9.82 -2.98
C GLU A 9 -3.68 9.94 -1.46
N MET A 10 -3.39 11.15 -0.97
CA MET A 10 -3.28 11.40 0.46
C MET A 10 -4.55 11.02 1.22
N ARG A 11 -5.74 11.39 0.71
CA ARG A 11 -7.02 11.01 1.33
C ARG A 11 -7.25 9.50 1.35
N ASN A 12 -6.84 8.79 0.30
CA ASN A 12 -6.95 7.35 0.25
C ASN A 12 -6.04 6.70 1.29
N LEU A 13 -4.76 7.08 1.35
CA LEU A 13 -3.80 6.57 2.33
C LEU A 13 -4.27 6.81 3.78
N MET A 14 -4.81 7.99 4.08
CA MET A 14 -5.39 8.27 5.41
C MET A 14 -6.55 7.31 5.75
N ARG A 15 -7.41 6.95 4.79
CA ARG A 15 -8.51 5.98 5.00
C ARG A 15 -7.98 4.56 5.22
N LEU A 16 -6.95 4.16 4.48
CA LEU A 16 -6.31 2.85 4.66
C LEU A 16 -5.69 2.72 6.06
N MET A 17 -4.94 3.74 6.49
CA MET A 17 -4.35 3.81 7.83
C MET A 17 -5.41 3.72 8.92
N ALA A 18 -6.48 4.51 8.83
CA ALA A 18 -7.57 4.49 9.81
C ALA A 18 -8.27 3.12 9.92
N ALA A 19 -8.24 2.33 8.84
CA ALA A 19 -8.79 0.97 8.82
C ALA A 19 -7.79 -0.12 9.25
N GLY A 20 -6.55 0.25 9.57
CA GLY A 20 -5.47 -0.67 9.96
C GLY A 20 -4.88 -1.46 8.78
N ILE A 21 -5.09 -1.04 7.54
CA ILE A 21 -4.43 -1.64 6.37
C ILE A 21 -2.97 -1.15 6.35
N ARG A 22 -2.02 -2.08 6.21
CA ARG A 22 -0.60 -1.77 6.05
C ARG A 22 -0.40 -0.96 4.75
N CYS A 23 -0.06 0.32 4.89
CA CYS A 23 0.24 1.26 3.80
C CYS A 23 1.24 2.31 4.31
N PRO A 24 1.95 3.04 3.44
CA PRO A 24 2.82 4.12 3.90
C PRO A 24 2.00 5.24 4.53
N THR A 25 2.42 5.73 5.70
CA THR A 25 1.77 6.88 6.37
C THR A 25 2.07 8.16 5.59
N PRO A 26 1.05 8.89 5.11
CA PRO A 26 1.27 10.21 4.51
C PRO A 26 1.59 11.24 5.60
N HIS A 27 2.64 12.04 5.41
CA HIS A 27 3.09 13.07 6.35
C HIS A 27 2.77 14.48 5.88
N LEU A 28 3.03 14.79 4.61
CA LEU A 28 2.87 16.14 4.06
C LEU A 28 2.52 16.09 2.58
N LEU A 29 1.59 16.94 2.16
CA LEU A 29 1.29 17.18 0.75
C LEU A 29 1.50 18.67 0.43
N LYS A 30 2.35 18.96 -0.55
CA LYS A 30 2.53 20.32 -1.09
C LYS A 30 2.39 20.30 -2.61
N LEU A 31 1.31 20.89 -3.11
CA LEU A 31 0.92 20.83 -4.52
C LEU A 31 0.77 19.39 -5.03
N HIS A 32 1.79 18.84 -5.67
CA HIS A 32 1.82 17.48 -6.20
C HIS A 32 2.93 16.61 -5.59
N VAL A 33 3.62 17.12 -4.57
CA VAL A 33 4.66 16.41 -3.84
C VAL A 33 4.07 15.85 -2.56
N LEU A 34 3.98 14.53 -2.48
CA LEU A 34 3.50 13.78 -1.31
C LEU A 34 4.69 13.14 -0.59
N VAL A 35 4.88 13.50 0.68
CA VAL A 35 5.85 12.88 1.59
C VAL A 35 5.12 11.84 2.41
N MET A 36 5.67 10.63 2.49
CA MET A 36 5.10 9.49 3.21
C MET A 36 6.21 8.58 3.74
N ASP A 37 5.84 7.57 4.54
CA ASP A 37 6.79 6.58 5.05
C ASP A 37 7.59 5.90 3.94
N PHE A 38 8.88 5.70 4.23
CA PHE A 38 9.72 4.82 3.43
C PHE A 38 9.52 3.37 3.88
N ILE A 39 9.09 2.50 2.96
CA ILE A 39 8.96 1.07 3.22
C ILE A 39 10.23 0.38 2.75
N GLY A 40 11.07 0.00 3.70
CA GLY A 40 12.37 -0.60 3.42
C GLY A 40 13.27 -0.58 4.65
N LYS A 41 14.51 -1.03 4.49
CA LYS A 41 15.50 -1.13 5.57
C LYS A 41 16.86 -0.67 5.08
N THR A 42 17.61 0.04 5.93
CA THR A 42 19.00 0.47 5.64
C THR A 42 19.15 1.20 4.29
N GLY A 43 18.18 2.05 3.93
CA GLY A 43 18.18 2.81 2.67
C GLY A 43 17.73 2.02 1.44
N TRP A 44 17.45 0.73 1.56
CA TRP A 44 16.95 -0.11 0.47
C TRP A 44 15.44 -0.28 0.55
N ALA A 45 14.76 0.00 -0.56
CA ALA A 45 13.30 -0.14 -0.65
C ALA A 45 12.91 -1.62 -0.57
N ALA A 46 11.78 -1.90 0.07
CA ALA A 46 11.19 -3.23 0.04
C ALA A 46 10.91 -3.65 -1.42
N PRO A 47 11.15 -4.92 -1.79
CA PRO A 47 10.85 -5.38 -3.13
C PRO A 47 9.34 -5.34 -3.40
N ARG A 48 8.98 -5.12 -4.66
CA ARG A 48 7.62 -5.41 -5.13
C ARG A 48 7.36 -6.90 -5.01
N LEU A 49 6.10 -7.29 -4.83
CA LEU A 49 5.71 -8.70 -4.71
C LEU A 49 6.15 -9.51 -5.94
N LYS A 50 6.11 -8.92 -7.14
CA LYS A 50 6.64 -9.52 -8.37
C LYS A 50 8.11 -9.95 -8.27
N ASP A 51 8.91 -9.14 -7.59
CA ASP A 51 10.37 -9.29 -7.51
C ASP A 51 10.78 -10.02 -6.22
N ALA A 52 9.83 -10.30 -5.32
CA ALA A 52 10.07 -11.02 -4.09
C ALA A 52 10.17 -12.53 -4.37
N ALA A 53 11.37 -13.09 -4.22
CA ALA A 53 11.62 -14.53 -4.35
C ALA A 53 11.11 -15.27 -3.10
N LEU A 54 9.80 -15.52 -3.05
CA LEU A 54 9.12 -16.13 -1.91
C LEU A 54 8.91 -17.63 -2.08
N SER A 55 8.98 -18.37 -0.96
CA SER A 55 8.54 -19.76 -0.92
C SER A 55 7.02 -19.86 -1.12
N LEU A 56 6.55 -21.05 -1.52
CA LEU A 56 5.12 -21.29 -1.72
C LEU A 56 4.30 -21.06 -0.44
N ASP A 57 4.85 -21.35 0.73
CA ASP A 57 4.17 -21.14 2.01
C ASP A 57 4.02 -19.65 2.33
N ARG A 58 5.06 -18.84 2.09
CA ARG A 58 4.97 -17.38 2.20
C ARG A 58 3.96 -16.79 1.20
N LEU A 59 3.92 -17.29 -0.03
CA LEU A 59 2.91 -16.86 -1.01
C LEU A 59 1.47 -17.16 -0.54
N ARG A 60 1.24 -18.31 0.10
CA ARG A 60 -0.07 -18.65 0.69
C ARG A 60 -0.44 -17.72 1.84
N GLU A 61 0.53 -17.32 2.66
CA GLU A 61 0.33 -16.30 3.71
C GLU A 61 -0.04 -14.94 3.10
N CYS A 62 0.75 -14.46 2.14
CA CYS A 62 0.48 -13.21 1.41
C CYS A 62 -0.91 -13.21 0.76
N TYR A 63 -1.31 -14.32 0.14
CA TYR A 63 -2.63 -14.47 -0.46
C TYR A 63 -3.77 -14.25 0.55
N ARG A 64 -3.66 -14.87 1.74
CA ARG A 64 -4.64 -14.67 2.82
C ARG A 64 -4.68 -13.23 3.30
N GLU A 65 -3.51 -12.62 3.52
CA GLU A 65 -3.42 -11.21 3.92
C GLU A 65 -4.06 -10.27 2.88
N LEU A 66 -3.79 -10.51 1.59
CA LEU A 66 -4.32 -9.69 0.49
C LEU A 66 -5.84 -9.78 0.38
N ILE A 67 -6.44 -10.97 0.53
CA ILE A 67 -7.91 -11.10 0.53
C ILE A 67 -8.54 -10.31 1.69
N ILE A 68 -7.95 -10.40 2.88
CA ILE A 68 -8.43 -9.66 4.06
C ILE A 68 -8.29 -8.15 3.83
N ALA A 69 -7.17 -7.70 3.27
CA ALA A 69 -6.93 -6.30 2.92
C ALA A 69 -7.94 -5.81 1.88
N MET A 70 -8.17 -6.56 0.80
CA MET A 70 -9.16 -6.24 -0.24
C MET A 70 -10.58 -6.13 0.33
N ARG A 71 -10.99 -7.10 1.18
CA ARG A 71 -12.29 -7.05 1.85
C ARG A 71 -12.40 -5.81 2.73
N THR A 72 -11.37 -5.50 3.51
CA THR A 72 -11.34 -4.32 4.39
C THR A 72 -11.39 -3.02 3.59
N LEU A 73 -10.65 -2.94 2.48
CA LEU A 73 -10.64 -1.80 1.56
C LEU A 73 -12.05 -1.50 1.05
N TYR A 74 -12.77 -2.53 0.59
CA TYR A 74 -14.13 -2.36 0.07
C TYR A 74 -15.14 -2.08 1.19
N GLN A 75 -15.16 -2.90 2.24
CA GLN A 75 -16.22 -2.88 3.24
C GLN A 75 -16.07 -1.76 4.26
N LYS A 76 -14.85 -1.49 4.74
CA LYS A 76 -14.59 -0.45 5.74
C LYS A 76 -14.15 0.84 5.08
N CYS A 77 -13.15 0.79 4.19
CA CYS A 77 -12.63 2.00 3.60
C CYS A 77 -13.55 2.57 2.54
N LYS A 78 -14.51 1.82 1.97
CA LYS A 78 -15.36 2.22 0.82
C LYS A 78 -14.51 2.63 -0.39
N LEU A 79 -13.50 1.81 -0.69
CA LEU A 79 -12.55 2.01 -1.79
C LEU A 79 -12.41 0.74 -2.62
N VAL A 80 -12.14 0.94 -3.91
CA VAL A 80 -11.58 -0.07 -4.81
C VAL A 80 -10.23 0.48 -5.25
N HIS A 81 -9.16 -0.31 -5.15
CA HIS A 81 -7.82 0.15 -5.50
C HIS A 81 -7.73 0.57 -6.98
N GLY A 82 -8.42 -0.16 -7.87
CA GLY A 82 -8.48 0.14 -9.31
C GLY A 82 -7.26 -0.31 -10.12
N ASP A 83 -6.18 -0.73 -9.45
CA ASP A 83 -4.93 -1.20 -10.07
C ASP A 83 -4.15 -2.13 -9.10
N LEU A 84 -4.86 -2.98 -8.35
CA LEU A 84 -4.20 -3.86 -7.39
C LEU A 84 -3.57 -5.04 -8.14
N SER A 85 -2.24 -5.11 -8.12
CA SER A 85 -1.44 -6.16 -8.76
C SER A 85 -0.12 -6.34 -8.01
N GLU A 86 0.65 -7.37 -8.38
CA GLU A 86 1.98 -7.66 -7.85
C GLU A 86 3.00 -6.53 -8.05
N TYR A 87 2.69 -5.56 -8.91
CA TYR A 87 3.50 -4.37 -9.16
C TYR A 87 3.27 -3.26 -8.13
N ASN A 88 2.08 -3.21 -7.52
CA ASN A 88 1.66 -2.18 -6.57
C ASN A 88 1.62 -2.68 -5.11
N ILE A 89 2.13 -3.88 -4.87
CA ILE A 89 2.25 -4.48 -3.53
C ILE A 89 3.73 -4.59 -3.20
N LEU A 90 4.12 -4.12 -2.02
CA LEU A 90 5.47 -4.32 -1.48
C LEU A 90 5.46 -5.51 -0.52
N TYR A 91 6.48 -6.35 -0.60
CA TYR A 91 6.72 -7.40 0.39
C TYR A 91 7.80 -6.92 1.36
N PHE A 92 7.45 -6.78 2.64
CA PHE A 92 8.38 -6.38 3.68
C PHE A 92 8.17 -7.27 4.91
N GLU A 93 9.19 -8.04 5.26
CA GLU A 93 9.22 -8.83 6.47
C GLU A 93 9.58 -7.90 7.63
N VAL A 94 8.64 -7.72 8.56
CA VAL A 94 8.79 -6.86 9.75
C VAL A 94 9.59 -7.60 10.81
#